data_AF-E1RB42-F1
#
_entry.id   AF-E1RB42-F1
#
_cell.length_a   1.000
_cell.length_b   1.000
_cell.length_c   1.000
_cell.angle_alpha   90.00
_cell.angle_beta   90.00
_cell.angle_gamma   90.00
#
_symmetry.space_group_name_H-M   'P 1'
#
loop_
_entity.id
_entity.type
_entity.pdbx_description
1 polymer ?
#
loop_
_entity_poly.entity_id
_entity_poly.type
_entity_poly.pdbx_seq_one_letter_code
_entity_poly.pdbx_strand_id
1 'polypeptide(L)'
;MDIISTIKKKLAFLPPIQKKIGSFVISNPHKAINMSISSLTSASGARSEASVVKFYKALGFSGYHEFKVTLATEIANQGQSPLEQFSTILPSDTIFNIRKKIFQSAIHVLAMNNKDLEDDTFERIVTQIEQSKRIIVIGYGTSAVTAYDLFVKLSRLGFDCHYTTDEHTTAIILSNPREKDLLFCFSFSGETKNIVAQASLVKGKIPIICISGEDNSQLAKLSDIYLPIQSFETTYRNESIVSRYVQLAAIDIIFSCLAQRAGKDAEKRLMNSRKGLSFLKF
;
A
#
# COMPACT_ATOMS: atom_id res chain seq x y z
N MET A 1 20.24 7.60 -1.94
CA MET A 1 21.12 6.55 -2.50
C MET A 1 21.48 5.63 -1.34
N ASP A 2 21.53 4.31 -1.52
CA ASP A 2 22.08 3.40 -0.51
C ASP A 2 23.60 3.35 -0.71
N ILE A 3 24.30 4.27 -0.06
CA ILE A 3 25.72 4.53 -0.19
C ILE A 3 26.56 3.38 0.36
N ILE A 4 26.18 2.75 1.48
CA ILE A 4 26.96 1.61 2.01
C ILE A 4 26.83 0.41 1.08
N SER A 5 25.64 0.09 0.57
CA SER A 5 25.47 -0.97 -0.43
C SER A 5 26.19 -0.65 -1.74
N THR A 6 26.16 0.61 -2.18
CA THR A 6 26.91 1.06 -3.36
C THR A 6 28.41 0.88 -3.16
N ILE A 7 28.95 1.25 -2.00
CA ILE A 7 30.36 1.05 -1.66
C ILE A 7 30.68 -0.45 -1.65
N LYS A 8 29.86 -1.30 -1.03
CA LYS A 8 30.04 -2.76 -1.00
C LYS A 8 30.10 -3.36 -2.41
N LYS A 9 29.15 -3.00 -3.28
CA LYS A 9 29.09 -3.48 -4.67
C LYS A 9 30.31 -3.03 -5.49
N LYS A 10 30.71 -1.78 -5.34
CA LYS A 10 31.87 -1.22 -6.07
C LYS A 10 33.21 -1.67 -5.45
N LEU A 11 33.24 -2.13 -4.21
CA LEU A 11 34.46 -2.46 -3.46
C LEU A 11 35.36 -3.44 -4.22
N ALA A 12 34.78 -4.41 -4.92
CA ALA A 12 35.54 -5.39 -5.71
C ALA A 12 36.35 -4.75 -6.85
N PHE A 13 35.85 -3.64 -7.42
CA PHE A 13 36.39 -2.98 -8.60
C PHE A 13 37.21 -1.72 -8.28
N LEU A 14 37.21 -1.27 -7.02
CA LEU A 14 37.99 -0.11 -6.60
C LEU A 14 39.50 -0.45 -6.52
N PRO A 15 40.41 0.48 -6.83
CA PRO A 15 41.84 0.31 -6.59
C PRO A 15 42.16 0.01 -5.11
N PRO A 16 43.27 -0.67 -4.79
CA PRO A 16 43.57 -1.14 -3.44
C PRO A 16 43.46 -0.08 -2.33
N ILE A 17 43.90 1.15 -2.60
CA ILE A 17 43.82 2.25 -1.64
C ILE A 17 42.38 2.74 -1.40
N GLN A 18 41.55 2.71 -2.44
CA GLN A 18 40.14 3.07 -2.37
C GLN A 18 39.31 1.95 -1.72
N LYS A 19 39.71 0.69 -1.87
CA LYS A 19 39.13 -0.43 -1.08
C LYS A 19 39.34 -0.22 0.41
N LYS A 20 40.52 0.22 0.84
CA LYS A 20 40.79 0.53 2.25
C LYS A 20 39.91 1.65 2.77
N ILE A 21 39.77 2.74 2.01
CA ILE A 21 38.87 3.86 2.34
C ILE A 21 37.41 3.36 2.45
N GLY A 22 36.93 2.63 1.44
CA GLY A 22 35.57 2.08 1.43
C GLY A 22 35.30 1.12 2.59
N SER A 23 36.26 0.24 2.90
CA SER A 23 36.16 -0.71 4.01
C SER A 23 36.09 0.02 5.35
N PHE A 24 36.93 1.05 5.55
CA PHE A 24 36.89 1.87 6.75
C PHE A 24 35.52 2.55 6.93
N VAL A 25 34.98 3.15 5.86
CA VAL A 25 33.66 3.80 5.88
C VAL A 25 32.54 2.81 6.21
N ILE A 26 32.57 1.60 5.64
CA ILE A 26 31.58 0.54 5.94
C ILE A 26 31.67 0.10 7.40
N SER A 27 32.88 -0.10 7.93
CA SER A 27 33.08 -0.57 9.30
C SER A 27 32.87 0.51 10.36
N ASN A 28 32.99 1.80 10.00
CA ASN A 28 32.94 2.92 10.94
C ASN A 28 32.11 4.11 10.40
N PRO A 29 30.85 3.91 9.98
CA PRO A 29 30.07 4.93 9.29
C PRO A 29 29.83 6.18 10.16
N HIS A 30 29.50 6.01 11.45
CA HIS A 30 29.32 7.12 12.40
C HIS A 30 30.59 7.94 12.65
N LYS A 31 31.78 7.31 12.59
CA LYS A 31 33.05 8.03 12.72
C LYS A 31 33.35 8.79 11.44
N ALA A 32 33.10 8.17 10.28
CA ALA A 32 33.41 8.74 8.98
C ALA A 32 32.66 10.06 8.68
N ILE A 33 31.41 10.22 9.12
CA ILE A 33 30.64 11.46 8.92
C ILE A 33 31.24 12.67 9.65
N ASN A 34 31.91 12.43 10.77
CA ASN A 34 32.51 13.47 11.60
C ASN A 34 33.97 13.78 11.23
N MET A 35 34.55 13.03 10.29
CA MET A 35 35.93 13.23 9.85
C MET A 35 36.07 14.32 8.78
N SER A 36 37.21 15.01 8.81
CA SER A 36 37.74 15.76 7.68
C SER A 36 38.36 14.81 6.65
N ILE A 37 38.67 15.31 5.45
CA ILE A 37 39.40 14.54 4.43
C ILE A 37 40.75 14.06 4.98
N SER A 38 41.49 14.93 5.67
CA SER A 38 42.76 14.60 6.34
C SER A 38 42.62 13.49 7.38
N SER A 39 41.58 13.55 8.20
CA SER A 39 41.31 12.56 9.26
C SER A 39 40.91 11.21 8.67
N LEU A 40 40.06 11.21 7.63
CA LEU A 40 39.66 9.99 6.94
C LEU A 40 40.83 9.35 6.20
N THR A 41 41.72 10.17 5.63
CA THR A 41 42.95 9.70 4.96
C THR A 41 43.83 8.95 5.95
N SER A 42 44.08 9.55 7.11
CA SER A 42 44.89 8.96 8.18
C SER A 42 44.25 7.68 8.74
N ALA A 43 42.96 7.73 9.08
CA ALA A 43 42.26 6.62 9.72
C ALA A 43 42.05 5.41 8.79
N SER A 44 41.95 5.62 7.47
CA SER A 44 41.83 4.54 6.48
C SER A 44 43.18 3.98 5.99
N GLY A 45 44.30 4.59 6.38
CA GLY A 45 45.63 4.24 5.87
C GLY A 45 45.82 4.61 4.40
N ALA A 46 45.13 5.65 3.92
CA ALA A 46 45.31 6.19 2.58
C ALA A 46 46.58 7.04 2.51
N ARG A 47 47.28 7.01 1.36
CA ARG A 47 48.58 7.69 1.19
C ARG A 47 48.48 9.21 1.05
N SER A 48 47.30 9.72 0.67
CA SER A 48 47.07 11.15 0.45
C SER A 48 45.57 11.48 0.38
N GLU A 49 45.22 12.74 0.63
CA GLU A 49 43.85 13.25 0.49
C GLU A 49 43.28 13.09 -0.92
N ALA A 50 44.15 13.16 -1.94
CA ALA A 50 43.77 12.89 -3.33
C ALA A 50 43.18 11.48 -3.53
N SER A 51 43.54 10.51 -2.68
CA SER A 51 42.96 9.17 -2.71
C SER A 51 41.51 9.16 -2.25
N VAL A 52 41.18 9.97 -1.23
CA VAL A 52 39.81 10.17 -0.73
C VAL A 52 38.97 10.92 -1.77
N VAL A 53 39.56 11.92 -2.45
CA VAL A 53 38.91 12.63 -3.56
C VAL A 53 38.52 11.68 -4.69
N LYS A 54 39.46 10.85 -5.15
CA LYS A 54 39.19 9.86 -6.19
C LYS A 54 38.16 8.83 -5.76
N PHE A 55 38.13 8.45 -4.47
CA PHE A 55 37.15 7.51 -3.93
C PHE A 55 35.71 8.05 -4.03
N TYR A 56 35.40 9.22 -3.47
CA TYR A 56 34.01 9.72 -3.53
C TYR A 56 33.59 10.08 -4.95
N LYS A 57 34.52 10.53 -5.82
CA LYS A 57 34.24 10.75 -7.24
C LYS A 57 33.92 9.45 -7.99
N ALA A 58 34.61 8.35 -7.69
CA ALA A 58 34.30 7.03 -8.27
C ALA A 58 32.93 6.49 -7.86
N LEU A 59 32.38 6.99 -6.74
CA LEU A 59 31.01 6.71 -6.30
C LEU A 59 29.97 7.61 -6.97
N GLY A 60 30.39 8.68 -7.66
CA GLY A 60 29.51 9.61 -8.38
C GLY A 60 29.24 10.93 -7.66
N PHE A 61 29.91 11.22 -6.55
CA PHE A 61 29.73 12.47 -5.82
C PHE A 61 30.62 13.59 -6.36
N SER A 62 30.07 14.80 -6.42
CA SER A 62 30.78 15.99 -6.88
C SER A 62 31.76 16.52 -5.84
N GLY A 63 31.46 16.33 -4.55
CA GLY A 63 32.26 16.82 -3.43
C GLY A 63 32.19 15.95 -2.17
N TYR A 64 33.16 16.15 -1.27
CA TYR A 64 33.22 15.42 -0.01
C TYR A 64 32.06 15.73 0.93
N HIS A 65 31.57 16.97 0.94
CA HIS A 65 30.41 17.36 1.74
C HIS A 65 29.15 16.60 1.31
N GLU A 66 28.88 16.52 0.00
CA GLU A 66 27.75 15.77 -0.57
C GLU A 66 27.81 14.27 -0.21
N PHE A 67 29.01 13.68 -0.28
CA PHE A 67 29.25 12.31 0.18
C PHE A 67 28.91 12.15 1.67
N LYS A 68 29.37 13.06 2.53
CA LYS A 68 29.12 12.99 3.99
C LYS A 68 27.65 13.21 4.34
N VAL A 69 26.95 14.11 3.67
CA VAL A 69 25.51 14.33 3.86
C VAL A 69 24.74 13.07 3.46
N THR A 70 25.08 12.46 2.33
CA THR A 70 24.42 11.21 1.89
C THR A 70 24.67 10.07 2.86
N LEU A 71 25.89 9.92 3.37
CA LEU A 71 26.24 8.94 4.39
C LEU A 71 25.54 9.21 5.73
N ALA A 72 25.46 10.47 6.16
CA ALA A 72 24.78 10.86 7.40
C ALA A 72 23.27 10.61 7.32
N THR A 73 22.64 10.89 6.17
CA THR A 73 21.22 10.57 5.93
C THR A 73 20.98 9.06 6.01
N GLU A 74 21.87 8.24 5.45
CA GLU A 74 21.74 6.79 5.55
C GLU A 74 21.89 6.28 6.99
N ILE A 75 22.88 6.81 7.73
CA ILE A 75 23.09 6.46 9.14
C ILE A 75 21.91 6.90 10.01
N ALA A 76 21.37 8.10 9.80
CA ALA A 76 20.20 8.59 10.53
C ALA A 76 18.96 7.70 10.27
N ASN A 77 18.91 7.05 9.11
CA ASN A 77 17.86 6.09 8.76
C ASN A 77 18.18 4.66 9.24
N GLN A 78 19.43 4.34 9.63
CA GLN A 78 19.80 3.04 10.21
C GLN A 78 19.28 2.95 11.64
N GLY A 79 18.13 2.30 11.81
CA GLY A 79 17.41 2.18 13.08
C GLY A 79 15.90 2.38 12.91
N GLN A 80 15.52 3.08 11.83
CA GLN A 80 14.15 3.08 11.35
C GLN A 80 13.89 1.79 10.58
N SER A 81 12.78 1.13 10.85
CA SER A 81 12.38 0.01 9.98
C SER A 81 12.17 0.56 8.56
N PRO A 82 12.36 -0.24 7.49
CA PRO A 82 12.08 0.20 6.12
C PRO A 82 10.71 0.88 5.97
N LEU A 83 9.75 0.48 6.81
CA LEU A 83 8.41 1.04 6.93
C LEU A 83 8.40 2.54 7.30
N GLU A 84 9.17 2.93 8.32
CA GLU A 84 9.23 4.33 8.80
C GLU A 84 9.93 5.25 7.79
N GLN A 85 10.88 4.70 7.02
CA GLN A 85 11.63 5.42 6.00
C GLN A 85 10.78 5.79 4.77
N PHE A 86 9.82 4.94 4.39
CA PHE A 86 8.98 5.16 3.20
C PHE A 86 7.61 5.77 3.53
N SER A 87 7.10 5.62 4.75
CA SER A 87 5.82 6.17 5.15
C SER A 87 5.89 7.70 5.32
N THR A 88 6.98 8.26 5.86
CA THR A 88 6.98 9.69 6.21
C THR A 88 7.51 10.56 5.06
N ILE A 89 6.65 11.40 4.48
CA ILE A 89 7.08 12.51 3.61
C ILE A 89 7.59 13.65 4.47
N LEU A 90 8.85 14.05 4.25
CA LEU A 90 9.51 15.14 4.99
C LEU A 90 9.39 16.45 4.20
N PRO A 91 9.33 17.61 4.87
CA PRO A 91 9.33 18.92 4.19
C PRO A 91 10.55 19.14 3.28
N SER A 92 11.68 18.48 3.55
CA SER A 92 12.91 18.54 2.76
C SER A 92 12.95 17.54 1.60
N ASP A 93 11.92 16.73 1.39
CA ASP A 93 11.94 15.74 0.31
C ASP A 93 11.82 16.38 -1.07
N THR A 94 12.71 15.98 -1.97
CA THR A 94 12.58 16.29 -3.40
C THR A 94 11.46 15.47 -4.03
N ILE A 95 10.95 15.89 -5.21
CA ILE A 95 9.98 15.11 -5.99
C ILE A 95 10.46 13.67 -6.22
N PHE A 96 11.76 13.47 -6.47
CA PHE A 96 12.34 12.15 -6.63
C PHE A 96 12.17 11.29 -5.36
N ASN A 97 12.44 11.86 -4.19
CA ASN A 97 12.27 11.17 -2.91
C ASN A 97 10.80 10.87 -2.63
N ILE A 98 9.90 11.83 -2.84
CA ILE A 98 8.45 11.64 -2.68
C ILE A 98 7.95 10.50 -3.56
N ARG A 99 8.28 10.52 -4.86
CA ARG A 99 7.92 9.45 -5.81
C ARG A 99 8.43 8.10 -5.31
N LYS A 100 9.71 8.03 -4.90
CA LYS A 100 10.29 6.78 -4.41
C LYS A 100 9.55 6.29 -3.16
N LYS A 101 9.25 7.16 -2.20
CA LYS A 101 8.54 6.83 -0.96
C LYS A 101 7.14 6.29 -1.25
N ILE A 102 6.35 6.98 -2.06
CA ILE A 102 4.99 6.52 -2.42
C ILE A 102 4.99 5.12 -3.06
N PHE A 103 5.84 4.90 -4.08
CA PHE A 103 5.91 3.60 -4.75
C PHE A 103 6.42 2.48 -3.82
N GLN A 104 7.43 2.76 -3.00
CA GLN A 104 7.96 1.75 -2.06
C GLN A 104 6.95 1.41 -0.97
N SER A 105 6.22 2.40 -0.43
CA SER A 105 5.14 2.16 0.53
C SER A 105 4.03 1.30 -0.06
N ALA A 106 3.61 1.58 -1.30
CA ALA A 106 2.61 0.77 -2.00
C ALA A 106 3.09 -0.68 -2.22
N ILE A 107 4.30 -0.87 -2.76
CA ILE A 107 4.89 -2.21 -2.96
C ILE A 107 4.95 -2.97 -1.64
N HIS A 108 5.38 -2.30 -0.57
CA HIS A 108 5.55 -2.91 0.72
C HIS A 108 4.22 -3.40 1.30
N VAL A 109 3.19 -2.55 1.37
CA VAL A 109 1.90 -2.99 1.94
C VAL A 109 1.24 -4.06 1.11
N LEU A 110 1.39 -4.02 -0.22
CA LEU A 110 0.85 -5.06 -1.10
C LEU A 110 1.53 -6.39 -0.83
N ALA A 111 2.87 -6.40 -0.71
CA ALA A 111 3.63 -7.61 -0.40
C ALA A 111 3.29 -8.17 0.99
N MET A 112 3.13 -7.29 1.98
CA MET A 112 2.77 -7.67 3.35
C MET A 112 1.37 -8.30 3.40
N ASN A 113 0.36 -7.64 2.83
CA ASN A 113 -1.00 -8.19 2.80
C ASN A 113 -1.08 -9.46 1.96
N ASN A 114 -0.38 -9.57 0.83
CA ASN A 114 -0.36 -10.81 0.05
C ASN A 114 0.18 -12.02 0.84
N LYS A 115 0.99 -11.79 1.89
CA LYS A 115 1.48 -12.84 2.76
C LYS A 115 0.46 -13.23 3.83
N ASP A 116 -0.28 -12.24 4.35
CA ASP A 116 -1.13 -12.41 5.53
C ASP A 116 -2.60 -12.68 5.19
N LEU A 117 -3.04 -12.31 3.98
CA LEU A 117 -4.40 -12.58 3.50
C LEU A 117 -4.63 -14.08 3.31
N GLU A 118 -5.77 -14.57 3.81
CA GLU A 118 -6.11 -15.99 3.76
C GLU A 118 -7.03 -16.32 2.59
N ASP A 119 -6.67 -17.36 1.83
CA ASP A 119 -7.46 -17.84 0.68
C ASP A 119 -8.89 -18.25 1.08
N ASP A 120 -9.08 -18.87 2.25
CA ASP A 120 -10.41 -19.26 2.75
C ASP A 120 -11.34 -18.05 2.95
N THR A 121 -10.79 -16.91 3.37
CA THR A 121 -11.58 -15.68 3.52
C THR A 121 -12.09 -15.21 2.15
N PHE A 122 -11.26 -15.24 1.11
CA PHE A 122 -11.70 -14.91 -0.25
C PHE A 122 -12.73 -15.91 -0.79
N GLU A 123 -12.53 -17.21 -0.56
CA GLU A 123 -13.45 -18.29 -0.94
C GLU A 123 -14.85 -18.07 -0.34
N ARG A 124 -14.91 -17.71 0.95
CA ARG A 124 -16.16 -17.37 1.66
C ARG A 124 -16.80 -16.11 1.09
N ILE A 125 -16.03 -15.05 0.81
CA ILE A 125 -16.55 -13.80 0.22
C ILE A 125 -17.16 -14.05 -1.16
N VAL A 126 -16.42 -14.73 -2.04
CA VAL A 126 -16.86 -15.03 -3.40
C VAL A 126 -18.13 -15.86 -3.38
N THR A 127 -18.17 -16.91 -2.55
CA THR A 127 -19.35 -17.75 -2.40
C THR A 127 -20.56 -16.96 -1.87
N GLN A 128 -20.35 -16.07 -0.90
CA GLN A 128 -21.42 -15.24 -0.36
C GLN A 128 -21.97 -14.26 -1.42
N ILE A 129 -21.11 -13.68 -2.26
CA ILE A 129 -21.52 -12.83 -3.38
C ILE A 129 -22.35 -13.62 -4.40
N GLU A 130 -21.91 -14.82 -4.78
CA GLU A 130 -22.63 -15.67 -5.76
C GLU A 130 -24.02 -16.09 -5.29
N GLN A 131 -24.20 -16.31 -3.99
CA GLN A 131 -25.49 -16.69 -3.40
C GLN A 131 -26.44 -15.51 -3.21
N SER A 132 -25.94 -14.27 -3.31
CA SER A 132 -26.72 -13.06 -3.07
C SER A 132 -27.56 -12.68 -4.28
N LYS A 133 -28.78 -12.22 -4.03
CA LYS A 133 -29.66 -11.67 -5.07
C LYS A 133 -29.51 -10.16 -5.23
N ARG A 134 -29.09 -9.47 -4.18
CA ARG A 134 -28.89 -8.02 -4.17
C ARG A 134 -27.74 -7.66 -3.23
N ILE A 135 -26.80 -6.86 -3.70
CA ILE A 135 -25.59 -6.48 -2.97
C ILE A 135 -25.62 -4.98 -2.70
N ILE A 136 -25.59 -4.58 -1.44
CA ILE A 136 -25.53 -3.19 -1.02
C ILE A 136 -24.10 -2.90 -0.61
N VAL A 137 -23.40 -2.06 -1.38
CA VAL A 137 -22.00 -1.70 -1.12
C VAL A 137 -21.95 -0.32 -0.48
N ILE A 138 -21.30 -0.22 0.68
CA ILE A 138 -21.21 1.02 1.45
C ILE A 138 -19.76 1.35 1.78
N GLY A 139 -19.42 2.63 1.66
CA GLY A 139 -18.11 3.19 1.94
C GLY A 139 -18.15 4.68 1.68
N TYR A 140 -17.68 5.49 2.63
CA TYR A 140 -17.81 6.95 2.57
C TYR A 140 -16.44 7.64 2.59
N GLY A 141 -16.40 8.90 2.14
CA GLY A 141 -15.16 9.66 2.01
C GLY A 141 -14.15 8.97 1.08
N THR A 142 -12.94 8.73 1.57
CA THR A 142 -11.88 8.06 0.80
C THR A 142 -12.19 6.61 0.47
N SER A 143 -12.91 5.89 1.35
CA SER A 143 -13.36 4.50 1.13
C SER A 143 -14.46 4.39 0.07
N ALA A 144 -15.09 5.50 -0.31
CA ALA A 144 -16.08 5.53 -1.39
C ALA A 144 -15.46 5.13 -2.75
N VAL A 145 -14.16 5.38 -2.94
CA VAL A 145 -13.43 5.03 -4.17
C VAL A 145 -13.40 3.51 -4.39
N THR A 146 -13.08 2.73 -3.35
CA THR A 146 -13.01 1.26 -3.45
C THR A 146 -14.40 0.63 -3.43
N ALA A 147 -15.34 1.21 -2.68
CA ALA A 147 -16.75 0.81 -2.74
C ALA A 147 -17.33 0.96 -4.15
N TYR A 148 -17.06 2.10 -4.81
CA TYR A 148 -17.48 2.32 -6.19
C TYR A 148 -16.80 1.36 -7.18
N ASP A 149 -15.51 1.08 -7.01
CA ASP A 149 -14.79 0.13 -7.87
C ASP A 149 -15.39 -1.29 -7.79
N LEU A 150 -15.69 -1.78 -6.57
CA LEU A 150 -16.38 -3.06 -6.38
C LEU A 150 -17.75 -3.04 -7.07
N PHE A 151 -18.55 -1.99 -6.85
CA PHE A 151 -19.86 -1.82 -7.49
C PHE A 151 -19.75 -1.95 -9.02
N VAL A 152 -18.86 -1.18 -9.65
CA VAL A 152 -18.68 -1.21 -11.11
C VAL A 152 -18.30 -2.62 -11.57
N LYS A 153 -17.35 -3.27 -10.89
CA LYS A 153 -16.89 -4.62 -11.24
C LYS A 153 -17.99 -5.68 -11.12
N LEU A 154 -18.77 -5.66 -10.04
CA LEU A 154 -19.90 -6.56 -9.84
C LEU A 154 -21.01 -6.31 -10.88
N SER A 155 -21.36 -5.05 -11.16
CA SER A 155 -22.32 -4.71 -12.21
C SER A 155 -21.88 -5.18 -13.60
N ARG A 156 -20.57 -5.11 -13.90
CA ARG A 156 -20.02 -5.64 -15.16
C ARG A 156 -20.10 -7.17 -15.27
N LEU A 157 -20.11 -7.88 -14.14
CA LEU A 157 -20.41 -9.31 -14.06
C LEU A 157 -21.90 -9.62 -13.97
N GLY A 158 -22.77 -8.61 -14.03
CA GLY A 158 -24.22 -8.78 -14.04
C GLY A 158 -24.86 -9.05 -12.68
N PHE A 159 -24.16 -8.78 -11.58
CA PHE A 159 -24.77 -8.81 -10.25
C PHE A 159 -25.67 -7.59 -10.05
N ASP A 160 -26.79 -7.78 -9.34
CA ASP A 160 -27.62 -6.67 -8.86
C ASP A 160 -26.94 -6.02 -7.66
N CYS A 161 -26.28 -4.89 -7.93
CA CYS A 161 -25.44 -4.20 -6.97
C CYS A 161 -25.92 -2.75 -6.82
N HIS A 162 -26.01 -2.27 -5.59
CA HIS A 162 -26.33 -0.89 -5.28
C HIS A 162 -25.16 -0.23 -4.56
N TYR A 163 -24.85 0.99 -4.98
CA TYR A 163 -23.88 1.85 -4.32
C TYR A 163 -24.39 3.29 -4.37
N THR A 164 -24.21 4.02 -3.27
CA THR A 164 -24.48 5.45 -3.19
C THR A 164 -23.57 6.06 -2.13
N THR A 165 -23.14 7.30 -2.37
CA THR A 165 -22.44 8.11 -1.35
C THR A 165 -23.40 8.77 -0.38
N ASP A 166 -24.72 8.72 -0.63
CA ASP A 166 -25.73 9.25 0.26
C ASP A 166 -26.11 8.24 1.35
N GLU A 167 -25.74 8.59 2.58
CA GLU A 167 -25.95 7.78 3.77
C GLU A 167 -27.43 7.64 4.13
N HIS A 168 -28.25 8.65 3.78
CA HIS A 168 -29.70 8.60 4.01
C HIS A 168 -30.37 7.60 3.08
N THR A 169 -30.03 7.61 1.80
CA THR A 169 -30.50 6.61 0.83
C THR A 169 -30.13 5.20 1.28
N THR A 170 -28.89 5.01 1.75
CA THR A 170 -28.43 3.71 2.26
C THR A 170 -29.26 3.25 3.47
N ALA A 171 -29.52 4.15 4.43
CA ALA A 171 -30.35 3.84 5.60
C ALA A 171 -31.79 3.47 5.20
N ILE A 172 -32.37 4.15 4.20
CA ILE A 172 -33.70 3.81 3.65
C ILE A 172 -33.69 2.40 3.05
N ILE A 173 -32.68 2.06 2.24
CA ILE A 173 -32.56 0.72 1.63
C ILE A 173 -32.45 -0.37 2.71
N LEU A 174 -31.59 -0.15 3.71
CA LEU A 174 -31.31 -1.14 4.76
C LEU A 174 -32.40 -1.21 5.86
N SER A 175 -33.34 -0.28 5.88
CA SER A 175 -34.52 -0.35 6.77
C SER A 175 -35.43 -1.53 6.45
N ASN A 176 -35.38 -2.04 5.21
CA ASN A 176 -36.18 -3.16 4.73
C ASN A 176 -35.27 -4.20 4.04
N PRO A 177 -34.47 -4.98 4.80
CA PRO A 177 -33.64 -6.03 4.24
C PRO A 177 -34.50 -7.11 3.59
N ARG A 178 -34.04 -7.64 2.46
CA ARG A 178 -34.69 -8.69 1.68
C ARG A 178 -33.93 -10.01 1.83
N GLU A 179 -34.62 -11.10 1.53
CA GLU A 179 -33.99 -12.42 1.47
C GLU A 179 -32.84 -12.42 0.45
N LYS A 180 -31.68 -12.95 0.85
CA LYS A 180 -30.44 -12.98 0.04
C LYS A 180 -29.90 -11.61 -0.34
N ASP A 181 -30.18 -10.58 0.46
CA ASP A 181 -29.37 -9.38 0.47
C ASP A 181 -27.98 -9.66 1.05
N LEU A 182 -26.99 -8.89 0.63
CA LEU A 182 -25.66 -8.85 1.21
C LEU A 182 -25.25 -7.40 1.43
N LEU A 183 -24.77 -7.07 2.62
CA LEU A 183 -24.12 -5.79 2.90
C LEU A 183 -22.61 -5.94 2.80
N PHE A 184 -21.98 -5.14 1.95
CA PHE A 184 -20.52 -5.11 1.76
C PHE A 184 -19.96 -3.75 2.16
N CYS A 185 -19.18 -3.72 3.24
CA CYS A 185 -18.70 -2.49 3.87
C CYS A 185 -17.21 -2.23 3.63
N PHE A 186 -16.87 -0.97 3.34
CA PHE A 186 -15.50 -0.46 3.33
C PHE A 186 -15.33 0.60 4.41
N SER A 187 -14.47 0.34 5.40
CA SER A 187 -14.06 1.33 6.39
C SER A 187 -12.70 0.94 6.95
N PHE A 188 -11.66 1.73 6.67
CA PHE A 188 -10.31 1.39 7.12
C PHE A 188 -10.23 1.35 8.66
N SER A 189 -10.77 2.34 9.37
CA SER A 189 -10.79 2.32 10.84
C SER A 189 -11.80 1.33 11.42
N GLY A 190 -12.84 0.96 10.66
CA GLY A 190 -13.96 0.16 11.16
C GLY A 190 -14.84 0.88 12.18
N GLU A 191 -14.62 2.19 12.38
CA GLU A 191 -15.29 3.04 13.38
C GLU A 191 -16.12 4.16 12.74
N THR A 192 -16.31 4.14 11.41
CA THR A 192 -17.18 5.11 10.74
C THR A 192 -18.61 4.97 11.24
N LYS A 193 -19.05 5.90 12.10
CA LYS A 193 -20.32 5.86 12.85
C LYS A 193 -21.50 5.36 12.03
N ASN A 194 -21.72 5.92 10.84
CA ASN A 194 -22.90 5.59 10.04
C ASN A 194 -22.80 4.21 9.38
N ILE A 195 -21.61 3.77 8.97
CA ILE A 195 -21.37 2.40 8.48
C ILE A 195 -21.63 1.40 9.61
N VAL A 196 -21.12 1.66 10.81
CA VAL A 196 -21.32 0.82 12.00
C VAL A 196 -22.80 0.76 12.38
N ALA A 197 -23.50 1.90 12.38
CA ALA A 197 -24.93 1.96 12.69
C ALA A 197 -25.77 1.17 11.66
N GLN A 198 -25.46 1.31 10.37
CA GLN A 198 -26.14 0.59 9.29
C GLN A 198 -25.86 -0.93 9.34
N ALA A 199 -24.62 -1.33 9.60
CA ALA A 199 -24.28 -2.74 9.80
C ALA A 199 -24.99 -3.32 11.04
N SER A 200 -25.06 -2.56 12.13
CA SER A 200 -25.78 -2.97 13.36
C SER A 200 -27.27 -3.18 13.11
N LEU A 201 -27.90 -2.31 12.30
CA LEU A 201 -29.34 -2.39 11.98
C LEU A 201 -29.73 -3.71 11.30
N VAL A 202 -28.81 -4.29 10.53
CA VAL A 202 -29.05 -5.49 9.71
C VAL A 202 -28.31 -6.73 10.21
N LYS A 203 -27.55 -6.63 11.30
CA LYS A 203 -26.87 -7.78 11.91
C LYS A 203 -27.84 -8.90 12.24
N GLY A 204 -27.51 -10.11 11.79
CA GLY A 204 -28.35 -11.31 11.97
C GLY A 204 -29.58 -11.39 11.06
N LYS A 205 -29.83 -10.37 10.23
CA LYS A 205 -30.90 -10.37 9.22
C LYS A 205 -30.37 -10.71 7.83
N ILE A 206 -29.20 -10.16 7.49
CA ILE A 206 -28.51 -10.40 6.21
C ILE A 206 -27.02 -10.58 6.46
N PRO A 207 -26.30 -11.33 5.60
CA PRO A 207 -24.84 -11.42 5.65
C PRO A 207 -24.16 -10.05 5.51
N ILE A 208 -23.11 -9.85 6.31
CA ILE A 208 -22.28 -8.65 6.32
C ILE A 208 -20.83 -9.04 6.04
N ILE A 209 -20.25 -8.45 5.00
CA ILE A 209 -18.82 -8.54 4.68
C ILE A 209 -18.20 -7.17 4.94
N CYS A 210 -17.03 -7.12 5.58
CA CYS A 210 -16.27 -5.87 5.63
C CYS A 210 -14.80 -6.04 5.26
N ILE A 211 -14.25 -4.97 4.67
CA ILE A 211 -12.81 -4.77 4.48
C ILE A 211 -12.38 -3.61 5.39
N SER A 212 -11.54 -3.91 6.38
CA SER A 212 -11.12 -2.98 7.42
C SER A 212 -9.69 -3.28 7.90
N GLY A 213 -8.99 -2.27 8.43
CA GLY A 213 -7.61 -2.42 8.90
C GLY A 213 -7.44 -2.71 10.38
N GLU A 214 -8.52 -2.63 11.16
CA GLU A 214 -8.48 -2.81 12.61
C GLU A 214 -9.29 -4.05 13.02
N ASP A 215 -8.59 -5.11 13.44
CA ASP A 215 -9.17 -6.42 13.79
C ASP A 215 -10.25 -6.33 14.88
N ASN A 216 -10.11 -5.38 15.81
CA ASN A 216 -10.97 -5.23 16.98
C ASN A 216 -12.03 -4.11 16.83
N SER A 217 -12.18 -3.56 15.63
CA SER A 217 -13.14 -2.49 15.36
C SER A 217 -14.58 -2.95 15.53
N GLN A 218 -15.49 -1.99 15.75
CA GLN A 218 -16.92 -2.26 15.84
C GLN A 218 -17.45 -2.94 14.57
N LEU A 219 -17.03 -2.48 13.39
CA LEU A 219 -17.47 -3.04 12.12
C LEU A 219 -16.97 -4.49 11.91
N ALA A 220 -15.72 -4.80 12.30
CA ALA A 220 -15.19 -6.15 12.23
C ALA A 220 -16.03 -7.12 13.06
N LYS A 221 -16.39 -6.74 14.30
CA LYS A 221 -17.24 -7.53 15.20
C LYS A 221 -18.66 -7.73 14.70
N LEU A 222 -19.19 -6.76 13.94
CA LEU A 222 -20.51 -6.84 13.32
C LEU A 222 -20.50 -7.69 12.05
N SER A 223 -19.35 -7.92 11.42
CA SER A 223 -19.31 -8.62 10.14
C SER A 223 -19.36 -10.13 10.32
N ASP A 224 -19.95 -10.84 9.36
CA ASP A 224 -19.95 -12.30 9.29
C ASP A 224 -18.70 -12.82 8.58
N ILE A 225 -18.16 -12.01 7.64
CA ILE A 225 -16.84 -12.22 7.05
C ILE A 225 -16.06 -10.91 7.14
N TYR A 226 -14.88 -10.98 7.75
CA TYR A 226 -13.96 -9.86 7.88
C TYR A 226 -12.72 -10.14 7.03
N LEU A 227 -12.39 -9.21 6.13
CA LEU A 227 -11.13 -9.22 5.39
C LEU A 227 -10.18 -8.17 6.01
N PRO A 228 -9.17 -8.59 6.78
CA PRO A 228 -8.21 -7.67 7.37
C PRO A 228 -7.29 -7.08 6.32
N ILE A 229 -7.04 -5.77 6.40
CA ILE A 229 -6.06 -5.10 5.55
C ILE A 229 -5.09 -4.25 6.37
N GLN A 230 -3.82 -4.59 6.33
CA GLN A 230 -2.80 -3.84 7.04
C GLN A 230 -2.31 -2.66 6.20
N SER A 231 -2.19 -1.47 6.80
CA SER A 231 -1.61 -0.30 6.15
C SER A 231 -0.98 0.63 7.17
N PHE A 232 -0.03 1.45 6.71
CA PHE A 232 0.63 2.46 7.52
C PHE A 232 0.19 3.84 7.01
N GLU A 233 -0.47 4.61 7.88
CA GLU A 233 -0.83 5.99 7.56
C GLU A 233 0.37 6.91 7.83
N THR A 234 0.54 7.94 6.99
CA THR A 234 1.72 8.79 6.99
C THR A 234 1.50 10.05 7.85
N THR A 235 2.49 10.50 8.61
CA THR A 235 2.38 11.64 9.54
C THR A 235 1.90 12.95 8.88
N TYR A 236 2.12 13.11 7.57
CA TYR A 236 1.72 14.31 6.83
C TYR A 236 0.36 14.19 6.10
N ARG A 237 -0.27 13.01 6.11
CA ARG A 237 -1.60 12.80 5.51
C ARG A 237 -2.33 11.65 6.20
N ASN A 238 -3.36 12.03 6.94
CA ASN A 238 -4.38 11.19 7.58
C ASN A 238 -5.36 10.53 6.57
N GLU A 239 -4.96 10.30 5.32
CA GLU A 239 -5.90 9.89 4.27
C GLU A 239 -5.33 8.81 3.35
N SER A 240 -5.39 7.55 3.79
CA SER A 240 -5.76 6.33 3.04
C SER A 240 -5.14 6.12 1.65
N ILE A 241 -3.97 6.68 1.35
CA ILE A 241 -3.36 6.47 0.03
C ILE A 241 -3.00 4.99 -0.13
N VAL A 242 -2.36 4.44 0.89
CA VAL A 242 -1.69 3.15 0.80
C VAL A 242 -2.67 2.00 1.10
N SER A 243 -3.59 2.19 2.04
CA SER A 243 -4.65 1.22 2.36
C SER A 243 -5.57 0.94 1.16
N ARG A 244 -5.87 1.96 0.34
CA ARG A 244 -6.70 1.78 -0.86
C ARG A 244 -6.06 0.87 -1.90
N TYR A 245 -4.74 0.85 -2.04
CA TYR A 245 -4.10 -0.08 -2.98
C TYR A 245 -4.37 -1.53 -2.61
N VAL A 246 -4.32 -1.85 -1.31
CA VAL A 246 -4.63 -3.19 -0.80
C VAL A 246 -6.10 -3.53 -1.03
N GLN A 247 -7.02 -2.59 -0.74
CA GLN A 247 -8.45 -2.79 -0.99
C GLN A 247 -8.75 -3.03 -2.47
N LEU A 248 -8.13 -2.27 -3.38
CA LEU A 248 -8.29 -2.45 -4.83
C LEU A 248 -7.75 -3.81 -5.29
N ALA A 249 -6.59 -4.23 -4.78
CA ALA A 249 -6.04 -5.56 -5.06
C ALA A 249 -6.97 -6.68 -4.55
N ALA A 250 -7.53 -6.55 -3.35
CA ALA A 250 -8.52 -7.49 -2.82
C ALA A 250 -9.79 -7.55 -3.69
N ILE A 251 -10.28 -6.40 -4.16
CA ILE A 251 -11.42 -6.34 -5.10
C ILE A 251 -11.06 -7.02 -6.43
N ASP A 252 -9.85 -6.83 -6.95
CA ASP A 252 -9.39 -7.51 -8.17
C ASP A 252 -9.33 -9.03 -8.00
N ILE A 253 -8.90 -9.53 -6.84
CA ILE A 253 -8.94 -10.96 -6.51
C ILE A 253 -10.39 -11.46 -6.51
N ILE A 254 -11.29 -10.81 -5.76
CA ILE A 254 -12.72 -11.17 -5.69
C ILE A 254 -13.35 -11.19 -7.09
N PHE A 255 -13.15 -10.14 -7.87
CA PHE A 255 -13.66 -10.03 -9.24
C PHE A 255 -13.11 -11.13 -10.15
N SER A 256 -11.82 -11.43 -10.06
CA SER A 256 -11.18 -12.45 -10.88
C SER A 256 -11.71 -13.84 -10.54
N CYS A 257 -11.90 -14.16 -9.26
CA CYS A 257 -12.51 -15.42 -8.82
C CYS A 257 -13.95 -15.55 -9.31
N LEU A 258 -14.78 -14.50 -9.17
CA LEU A 258 -16.17 -14.50 -9.67
C LEU A 258 -16.22 -14.68 -11.19
N ALA A 259 -15.35 -13.99 -11.93
CA ALA A 259 -15.26 -14.11 -13.38
C ALA A 259 -14.83 -15.51 -13.80
N GLN A 260 -13.83 -16.09 -13.12
CA GLN A 260 -13.36 -17.45 -13.37
C GLN A 260 -14.46 -18.48 -13.14
N ARG A 261 -15.18 -18.41 -12.01
CA ARG A 261 -16.27 -19.34 -11.67
C ARG A 261 -17.42 -19.28 -12.66
N ALA A 262 -17.79 -18.08 -13.11
CA ALA A 262 -18.83 -17.89 -14.11
C ALA A 262 -18.40 -18.26 -15.54
N GLY A 263 -17.09 -18.40 -15.82
CA GLY A 263 -16.56 -18.86 -17.10
C GLY A 263 -17.08 -18.07 -18.31
N LYS A 264 -17.66 -18.77 -19.29
CA LYS A 264 -18.17 -18.17 -20.54
C LYS A 264 -19.27 -17.13 -20.31
N ASP A 265 -20.04 -17.25 -19.24
CA ASP A 265 -21.08 -16.26 -18.93
C ASP A 265 -20.47 -14.93 -18.49
N ALA A 266 -19.38 -14.96 -17.72
CA ALA A 266 -18.64 -13.74 -17.39
C ALA A 266 -18.06 -13.08 -18.65
N GLU A 267 -17.43 -13.84 -19.54
CA GLU A 267 -16.90 -13.29 -20.80
C GLU A 267 -17.98 -12.57 -21.61
N LYS A 268 -19.16 -13.20 -21.75
CA LYS A 268 -20.31 -12.61 -22.45
C LYS A 268 -20.78 -11.31 -21.77
N ARG A 269 -20.94 -11.30 -20.45
CA ARG A 269 -21.37 -10.12 -19.68
C ARG A 269 -20.36 -8.97 -19.79
N LEU A 270 -19.07 -9.27 -19.69
CA LEU A 270 -17.98 -8.31 -19.84
C LEU A 270 -17.90 -7.73 -21.26
N MET A 271 -18.12 -8.56 -22.30
CA MET A 271 -18.23 -8.10 -23.68
C MET A 271 -19.43 -7.19 -23.88
N ASN A 272 -20.61 -7.54 -23.35
CA ASN A 272 -21.81 -6.72 -23.43
C ASN A 272 -21.59 -5.37 -22.73
N SER A 273 -20.99 -5.37 -21.54
CA SER A 273 -20.60 -4.14 -20.84
C SER A 273 -19.65 -3.29 -21.69
N ARG A 274 -18.62 -3.88 -22.31
CA ARG A 274 -17.68 -3.14 -23.18
C ARG A 274 -18.38 -2.52 -24.40
N LYS A 275 -19.33 -3.22 -25.02
CA LYS A 275 -20.16 -2.69 -26.11
C LYS A 275 -21.10 -1.58 -25.62
N GLY A 276 -21.70 -1.75 -24.45
CA GLY A 276 -22.48 -0.69 -23.81
C GLY A 276 -21.64 0.55 -23.50
N LEU A 277 -20.34 0.43 -23.27
CA LEU A 277 -19.47 1.59 -23.06
C LEU A 277 -18.93 2.18 -24.37
N SER A 278 -19.01 1.48 -25.50
CA SER A 278 -18.43 1.97 -26.75
C SER A 278 -19.21 3.12 -27.37
N PHE A 279 -20.52 3.23 -27.13
CA PHE A 279 -21.30 4.38 -27.61
C PHE A 279 -20.99 5.69 -26.88
N LEU A 280 -20.33 5.62 -25.71
CA LEU A 280 -19.89 6.78 -24.94
C LEU A 280 -18.52 7.32 -25.40
N LYS A 281 -17.87 6.65 -26.36
CA LYS A 281 -16.57 7.04 -26.91
C LYS A 281 -16.79 7.72 -28.26
N PHE A 282 -16.09 8.83 -28.48
CA PHE A 282 -15.98 9.49 -29.78
C PHE A 282 -15.19 8.63 -30.76
#